data_AF-A0A2V7U904-F1
#
_entry.id   AF-A0A2V7U904-F1
#
_cell.length_a   1.000
_cell.length_b   1.000
_cell.length_c   1.000
_cell.angle_alpha   90.00
_cell.angle_beta   90.00
_cell.angle_gamma   90.00
#
_symmetry.space_group_name_H-M   'P 1'
#
loop_
_entity.id
_entity.type
_entity.pdbx_description
1 polymer ?
#
loop_
_entity_poly.entity_id
_entity_poly.type
_entity_poly.pdbx_seq_one_letter_code
_entity_poly.pdbx_strand_id
1 'polypeptide(L)'
;MKEDPMLKPVSCIPVVLLFLAAPTLFGGPNKVPARLTQARYVALAYDLGDVMLSEAEAVSKPGRVLPEDREALNSVRDLIEKWGRYVITIRPAQAELLIAVRTGRRASAEGGMRIGGRRPGNAPAGSAATGGAYGLEISSTDDMLSVYEASGGGAGAPLWREQRPGGFSGSAPTLFDDFKADVEKAAKRP
;
A
#
# COMPACT_ATOMS: atom_id res chain seq x y z
N MET A 1 -23.85 -57.80 58.96
CA MET A 1 -25.17 -57.90 58.29
C MET A 1 -25.49 -56.52 57.72
N LYS A 2 -25.82 -56.45 56.42
CA LYS A 2 -26.22 -55.26 55.63
C LYS A 2 -25.11 -54.24 55.32
N GLU A 3 -24.43 -54.37 54.18
CA GLU A 3 -24.79 -53.87 52.83
C GLU A 3 -24.50 -52.35 52.67
N ASP A 4 -23.41 -52.03 51.98
CA ASP A 4 -23.22 -50.79 51.21
C ASP A 4 -24.12 -50.86 49.95
N PRO A 5 -24.67 -49.75 49.38
CA PRO A 5 -23.83 -48.78 48.66
C PRO A 5 -24.39 -47.33 48.43
N MET A 6 -23.55 -46.53 47.77
CA MET A 6 -23.84 -45.48 46.76
C MET A 6 -23.91 -43.98 47.13
N LEU A 7 -23.05 -43.22 46.43
CA LEU A 7 -23.22 -41.87 45.83
C LEU A 7 -23.25 -40.65 46.80
N LYS A 8 -22.46 -39.57 46.69
CA LYS A 8 -21.77 -38.87 45.57
C LYS A 8 -20.64 -37.96 46.14
N PRO A 9 -19.55 -37.65 45.41
CA PRO A 9 -18.62 -36.60 45.82
C PRO A 9 -19.10 -35.20 45.38
N VAL A 10 -19.23 -34.28 46.33
CA VAL A 10 -19.51 -32.86 46.05
C VAL A 10 -18.17 -32.12 45.86
N SER A 11 -18.09 -31.54 44.68
CA SER A 11 -17.00 -30.75 44.11
C SER A 11 -16.69 -29.48 44.91
N CYS A 12 -15.43 -29.29 45.28
CA CYS A 12 -14.85 -27.99 45.63
C CYS A 12 -13.89 -27.59 44.51
N ILE A 13 -14.34 -26.65 43.69
CA ILE A 13 -13.64 -26.10 42.54
C ILE A 13 -12.47 -25.24 43.02
N PRO A 14 -11.21 -25.49 42.63
CA PRO A 14 -10.17 -24.49 42.78
C PRO A 14 -10.38 -23.41 41.71
N VAL A 15 -10.55 -22.17 42.15
CA VAL A 15 -10.56 -20.97 41.29
C VAL A 15 -9.16 -20.84 40.69
N VAL A 16 -8.98 -21.41 39.50
CA VAL A 16 -7.81 -21.12 38.64
C VAL A 16 -8.01 -19.70 38.13
N LEU A 17 -7.25 -18.78 38.68
CA LEU A 17 -7.10 -17.43 38.15
C LEU A 17 -6.38 -17.54 36.79
N LEU A 18 -7.18 -17.73 35.74
CA LEU A 18 -6.72 -17.73 34.36
C LEU A 18 -6.25 -16.31 34.03
N PHE A 19 -4.95 -16.05 34.19
CA PHE A 19 -4.29 -14.92 33.55
C PHE A 19 -4.46 -15.15 32.04
N LEU A 20 -5.51 -14.54 31.49
CA LEU A 20 -5.68 -14.39 30.06
C LEU A 20 -4.51 -13.53 29.62
N ALA A 21 -3.40 -14.16 29.24
CA ALA A 21 -2.38 -13.53 28.43
C ALA A 21 -3.11 -13.17 27.13
N ALA A 22 -3.63 -11.95 27.08
CA ALA A 22 -4.09 -11.37 25.84
C ALA A 22 -2.95 -11.58 24.85
N PRO A 23 -3.18 -12.15 23.66
CA PRO A 23 -2.19 -12.06 22.61
C PRO A 23 -2.00 -10.56 22.40
N THR A 24 -0.93 -10.03 22.97
CA THR A 24 -0.33 -8.80 22.49
C THR A 24 -0.02 -9.10 21.04
N LEU A 25 -0.94 -8.70 20.16
CA LEU A 25 -0.67 -8.52 18.75
C LEU A 25 0.35 -7.37 18.70
N PHE A 26 1.59 -7.68 19.06
CA PHE A 26 2.74 -6.87 18.72
C PHE A 26 2.70 -6.78 17.20
N GLY A 27 2.35 -5.60 16.71
CA GLY A 27 2.37 -5.26 15.30
C GLY A 27 3.73 -5.61 14.74
N GLY A 28 3.77 -6.71 13.98
CA GLY A 28 4.97 -7.14 13.29
C GLY A 28 5.35 -6.13 12.21
N PRO A 29 6.65 -6.04 11.87
CA PRO A 29 7.13 -5.12 10.84
C PRO A 29 6.38 -5.38 9.53
N ASN A 30 5.99 -4.29 8.85
CA ASN A 30 5.17 -4.25 7.63
C ASN A 30 5.42 -5.50 6.76
N LYS A 31 4.57 -6.52 6.90
CA LYS A 31 4.74 -7.78 6.20
C LYS A 31 4.29 -7.53 4.77
N VAL A 32 5.26 -7.41 3.86
CA VAL A 32 5.04 -7.51 2.41
C VAL A 32 4.12 -8.72 2.18
N PRO A 33 2.86 -8.52 1.73
CA PRO A 33 1.90 -9.61 1.67
C PRO A 33 2.37 -10.71 0.71
N ALA A 34 2.09 -11.98 1.04
CA ALA A 34 2.45 -13.13 0.21
C ALA A 34 1.95 -13.02 -1.24
N ARG A 35 0.86 -12.29 -1.45
CA ARG A 35 0.37 -11.86 -2.78
C ARG A 35 1.47 -11.31 -3.68
N LEU A 36 2.36 -10.45 -3.15
CA LEU A 36 3.42 -9.83 -3.95
C LEU A 36 4.46 -10.85 -4.42
N THR A 37 4.70 -11.91 -3.66
CA THR A 37 5.68 -12.95 -4.06
C THR A 37 5.06 -13.98 -5.00
N GLN A 38 3.75 -14.19 -4.94
CA GLN A 38 2.99 -15.16 -5.73
C GLN A 38 2.49 -14.62 -7.07
N ALA A 39 2.23 -13.32 -7.17
CA ALA A 39 1.68 -12.72 -8.39
C ALA A 39 2.61 -12.86 -9.59
N ARG A 40 2.02 -13.09 -10.76
CA ARG A 40 2.76 -13.16 -12.03
C ARG A 40 2.40 -12.00 -12.96
N TYR A 41 1.13 -11.62 -13.03
CA TYR A 41 0.67 -10.58 -13.95
C TYR A 41 0.45 -9.25 -13.25
N VAL A 42 0.98 -8.17 -13.83
CA VAL A 42 0.87 -6.82 -13.27
C VAL A 42 0.35 -5.85 -14.31
N ALA A 43 -0.52 -4.94 -13.90
CA ALA A 43 -0.94 -3.80 -14.69
C ALA A 43 -0.30 -2.52 -14.16
N LEU A 44 -0.06 -1.59 -15.07
CA LEU A 44 0.49 -0.28 -14.74
C LEU A 44 -0.63 0.77 -14.68
N ALA A 45 -0.47 1.74 -13.79
CA ALA A 45 -1.42 2.82 -13.60
C ALA A 45 -0.73 4.12 -13.17
N TYR A 46 -1.45 5.21 -13.34
CA TYR A 46 -1.11 6.53 -12.82
C TYR A 46 -1.98 6.81 -11.61
N ASP A 47 -1.37 7.20 -10.50
CA ASP A 47 -2.07 7.73 -9.35
C ASP A 47 -2.17 9.26 -9.51
N LEU A 48 -3.36 9.74 -9.89
CA LEU A 48 -3.60 11.15 -10.14
C LEU A 48 -3.95 11.92 -8.84
N GLY A 49 -3.98 11.26 -7.68
CA GLY A 49 -4.40 11.81 -6.39
C GLY A 49 -5.91 11.72 -6.14
N ASP A 50 -6.73 12.05 -7.13
CA ASP A 50 -8.19 11.95 -7.07
C ASP A 50 -8.72 10.63 -7.66
N VAL A 51 -8.06 10.14 -8.70
CA VAL A 51 -8.43 8.92 -9.42
C VAL A 51 -7.18 8.12 -9.77
N MET A 52 -7.29 6.80 -9.70
CA MET A 52 -6.30 5.92 -10.28
C MET A 52 -6.69 5.63 -11.72
N LEU A 53 -5.80 5.94 -12.65
CA LEU A 53 -6.03 5.77 -14.07
C LEU A 53 -5.12 4.67 -14.59
N SER A 54 -5.69 3.55 -15.04
CA SER A 54 -4.87 2.50 -15.64
C SER A 54 -4.18 3.01 -16.91
N GLU A 55 -3.05 2.43 -17.25
CA GLU A 55 -2.31 2.82 -18.46
C GLU A 55 -3.17 2.65 -19.73
N ALA A 56 -3.95 1.57 -19.81
CA ALA A 56 -4.86 1.32 -20.92
C ALA A 56 -5.91 2.44 -21.06
N GLU A 57 -6.44 2.96 -19.93
CA GLU A 57 -7.38 4.07 -19.94
C GLU A 57 -6.71 5.41 -20.24
N ALA A 58 -5.45 5.60 -19.83
CA ALA A 58 -4.69 6.81 -20.08
C ALA A 58 -4.52 7.11 -21.58
N VAL A 59 -4.50 6.07 -22.43
CA VAL A 59 -4.51 6.21 -23.91
C VAL A 59 -5.72 7.02 -24.39
N SER A 60 -6.89 6.82 -23.76
CA SER A 60 -8.13 7.55 -24.10
C SER A 60 -8.22 8.94 -23.48
N LYS A 61 -7.36 9.24 -22.48
CA LYS A 61 -7.37 10.49 -21.70
C LYS A 61 -5.95 11.08 -21.56
N PRO A 62 -5.21 11.30 -22.66
CA PRO A 62 -3.79 11.66 -22.59
C PRO A 62 -3.52 12.98 -21.85
N GLY A 63 -4.48 13.92 -21.88
CA GLY A 63 -4.38 15.22 -21.19
C GLY A 63 -4.51 15.16 -19.67
N ARG A 64 -4.86 14.01 -19.06
CA ARG A 64 -4.94 13.83 -17.60
C ARG A 64 -3.61 13.40 -16.96
N VAL A 65 -2.68 12.92 -17.78
CA VAL A 65 -1.38 12.40 -17.35
C VAL A 65 -0.31 13.43 -17.72
N LEU A 66 0.59 13.76 -16.80
CA LEU A 66 1.70 14.67 -17.08
C LEU A 66 2.82 13.95 -17.85
N PRO A 67 3.65 14.66 -18.63
CA PRO A 67 4.83 14.08 -19.27
C PRO A 67 5.74 13.36 -18.28
N GLU A 68 5.97 13.94 -17.11
CA GLU A 68 6.84 13.39 -16.06
C GLU A 68 6.30 12.08 -15.50
N ASP A 69 4.98 11.95 -15.35
CA ASP A 69 4.36 10.71 -14.92
C ASP A 69 4.51 9.61 -15.98
N ARG A 70 4.42 9.95 -17.27
CA ARG A 70 4.66 9.00 -18.37
C ARG A 70 6.11 8.50 -18.35
N GLU A 71 7.06 9.40 -18.14
CA GLU A 71 8.48 9.04 -18.03
C GLU A 71 8.73 8.13 -16.82
N ALA A 72 8.17 8.47 -15.66
CA ALA A 72 8.27 7.65 -14.46
C ALA A 72 7.64 6.27 -14.64
N LEU A 73 6.45 6.19 -15.25
CA LEU A 73 5.79 4.91 -15.56
C LEU A 73 6.62 4.05 -16.52
N ASN A 74 7.18 4.67 -17.57
CA ASN A 74 8.06 3.97 -18.52
C ASN A 74 9.33 3.45 -17.85
N SER A 75 9.93 4.23 -16.95
CA SER A 75 11.07 3.77 -16.16
C SER A 75 10.72 2.55 -15.30
N VAL A 76 9.58 2.59 -14.62
CA VAL A 76 9.08 1.45 -13.82
C VAL A 76 8.79 0.24 -14.70
N ARG A 77 8.18 0.43 -15.88
CA ARG A 77 7.97 -0.63 -16.88
C ARG A 77 9.29 -1.31 -17.23
N ASP A 78 10.28 -0.54 -17.66
CA ASP A 78 11.58 -1.08 -18.08
C ASP A 78 12.26 -1.86 -16.95
N LEU A 79 12.16 -1.37 -15.71
CA LEU A 79 12.71 -2.04 -14.54
C LEU A 79 11.97 -3.34 -14.20
N ILE A 80 10.64 -3.38 -14.35
CA ILE A 80 9.85 -4.61 -14.19
C ILE A 80 10.24 -5.64 -15.25
N GLU A 81 10.30 -5.22 -16.52
CA GLU A 81 10.67 -6.09 -17.64
C GLU A 81 12.10 -6.63 -17.47
N LYS A 82 13.05 -5.77 -17.06
CA LYS A 82 14.43 -6.17 -16.78
C LYS A 82 14.54 -7.12 -15.58
N TRP A 83 13.72 -6.94 -14.55
CA TRP A 83 13.71 -7.84 -13.40
C TRP A 83 13.17 -9.23 -13.77
N GLY A 84 12.22 -9.29 -14.71
CA GLY A 84 11.70 -10.56 -15.25
C GLY A 84 10.86 -11.37 -14.25
N ARG A 85 10.56 -10.82 -13.06
CA ARG A 85 9.72 -11.49 -12.06
C ARG A 85 8.22 -11.39 -12.39
N TYR A 86 7.80 -10.27 -12.96
CA TYR A 86 6.42 -10.01 -13.33
C TYR A 86 6.28 -9.85 -14.84
N VAL A 87 5.10 -10.20 -15.34
CA VAL A 87 4.68 -10.00 -16.73
C VAL A 87 3.69 -8.84 -16.77
N ILE A 88 4.05 -7.76 -17.47
CA ILE A 88 3.17 -6.62 -17.65
C ILE A 88 2.04 -7.00 -18.60
N THR A 89 0.79 -6.78 -18.18
CA THR A 89 -0.41 -7.01 -19.00
C THR A 89 -1.07 -5.69 -19.37
N ILE A 90 -1.44 -5.58 -20.65
CA ILE A 90 -2.24 -4.46 -21.16
C ILE A 90 -3.71 -4.54 -20.76
N ARG A 91 -4.16 -5.68 -20.19
CA ARG A 91 -5.53 -5.90 -19.73
C ARG A 91 -5.55 -5.86 -18.21
N PRO A 92 -5.91 -4.71 -17.58
CA PRO A 92 -5.91 -4.58 -16.13
C PRO A 92 -6.77 -5.62 -15.42
N ALA A 93 -7.87 -6.07 -16.03
CA ALA A 93 -8.74 -7.10 -15.49
C ALA A 93 -8.09 -8.49 -15.38
N GLN A 94 -6.96 -8.73 -16.07
CA GLN A 94 -6.18 -9.97 -15.97
C GLN A 94 -4.97 -9.84 -15.04
N ALA A 95 -4.72 -8.64 -14.52
CA ALA A 95 -3.62 -8.43 -13.59
C ALA A 95 -3.99 -8.97 -12.21
N GLU A 96 -2.97 -9.37 -11.46
CA GLU A 96 -3.08 -9.74 -10.04
C GLU A 96 -2.64 -8.58 -9.15
N LEU A 97 -1.70 -7.76 -9.65
CA LEU A 97 -1.27 -6.52 -9.01
C LEU A 97 -1.49 -5.33 -9.94
N LEU A 98 -1.76 -4.19 -9.33
CA LEU A 98 -1.78 -2.91 -10.01
C LEU A 98 -0.71 -2.01 -9.40
N ILE A 99 0.29 -1.67 -10.21
CA ILE A 99 1.42 -0.82 -9.81
C ILE A 99 1.13 0.59 -10.31
N ALA A 100 1.01 1.53 -9.39
CA ALA A 100 0.66 2.91 -9.66
C ALA A 100 1.82 3.86 -9.34
N VAL A 101 2.02 4.83 -10.23
CA VAL A 101 3.08 5.84 -10.15
C VAL A 101 2.48 7.23 -10.06
N ARG A 102 3.06 8.09 -9.22
CA ARG A 102 2.76 9.52 -9.12
C ARG A 102 4.06 10.30 -9.00
N THR A 103 4.26 11.30 -9.85
CA THR A 103 5.36 12.26 -9.64
C THR A 103 4.91 13.42 -8.76
N GLY A 104 5.79 13.85 -7.86
CA GLY A 104 5.50 14.90 -6.90
C GLY A 104 5.25 16.29 -7.52
N ARG A 105 5.63 16.48 -8.79
CA ARG A 105 5.38 17.74 -9.53
C ARG A 105 3.91 17.99 -9.85
N ARG A 106 3.06 16.95 -9.80
CA ARG A 106 1.61 17.10 -9.93
C ARG A 106 1.02 18.02 -8.84
N ALA A 107 1.54 17.93 -7.61
CA ALA A 107 1.17 18.81 -6.51
C ALA A 107 1.47 20.30 -6.81
N SER A 108 2.61 20.57 -7.44
CA SER A 108 3.03 21.92 -7.80
C SER A 108 2.20 22.52 -8.94
N ALA A 109 1.75 21.70 -9.89
CA ALA A 109 0.88 22.14 -10.99
C ALA A 109 -0.54 22.49 -10.51
N GLU A 110 -1.08 21.74 -9.55
CA GLU A 110 -2.39 22.01 -8.95
C GLU A 110 -2.32 23.10 -7.86
N GLY A 111 -1.16 23.29 -7.23
CA GLY A 111 -0.89 24.34 -6.23
C GLY A 111 -0.63 25.74 -6.81
N GLY A 112 -0.49 25.87 -8.13
CA GLY A 112 -0.14 27.12 -8.82
C GLY A 112 -1.26 28.16 -8.98
N MET A 113 -2.50 27.85 -8.59
CA MET A 113 -3.64 28.78 -8.71
C MET A 113 -4.45 28.88 -7.43
N ARG A 114 -3.92 29.62 -6.43
CA ARG A 114 -4.73 30.19 -5.34
C ARG A 114 -4.81 31.71 -5.53
N ILE A 115 -5.65 32.16 -6.46
CA ILE A 115 -6.11 33.55 -6.48
C ILE A 115 -7.27 33.66 -5.49
N GLY A 116 -7.02 34.29 -4.34
CA GLY A 116 -8.06 34.66 -3.37
C GLY A 116 -7.65 34.33 -1.93
N GLY A 117 -7.30 35.36 -1.16
CA GLY A 117 -6.88 35.24 0.24
C GLY A 117 -8.01 35.10 1.26
N ARG A 118 -7.57 35.10 2.54
CA ARG A 118 -8.29 35.14 3.86
C ARG A 118 -8.27 33.78 4.58
N ARG A 119 -7.91 33.61 5.87
CA ARG A 119 -7.30 34.40 6.98
C ARG A 119 -6.72 33.33 7.96
N PRO A 120 -5.74 33.65 8.83
CA PRO A 120 -5.24 32.71 9.83
C PRO A 120 -6.28 32.56 10.97
N GLY A 121 -6.62 31.33 11.33
CA GLY A 121 -7.62 31.04 12.36
C GLY A 121 -7.52 29.62 12.90
N ASN A 122 -6.80 29.50 14.02
CA ASN A 122 -6.94 28.54 15.12
C ASN A 122 -7.51 27.13 14.81
N ALA A 123 -6.63 26.14 14.73
CA ALA A 123 -6.97 24.74 15.04
C ALA A 123 -6.14 24.29 16.26
N PRO A 124 -6.75 23.61 17.25
CA PRO A 124 -6.14 23.39 18.55
C PRO A 124 -4.97 22.40 18.50
N ALA A 125 -3.94 22.70 19.30
CA ALA A 125 -2.86 21.78 19.63
C ALA A 125 -3.43 20.60 20.41
N GLY A 126 -3.25 19.38 19.90
CA GLY A 126 -3.61 18.16 20.60
C GLY A 126 -4.44 17.20 19.75
N SER A 127 -3.80 16.55 18.79
CA SER A 127 -4.12 15.18 18.37
C SER A 127 -2.91 14.65 17.61
N ALA A 128 -2.01 14.02 18.34
CA ALA A 128 -1.07 13.08 17.75
C ALA A 128 -1.92 11.92 17.20
N ALA A 129 -2.21 11.97 15.91
CA ALA A 129 -2.92 10.91 15.22
C ALA A 129 -1.99 9.71 15.08
N THR A 130 -1.97 8.87 16.12
CA THR A 130 -1.57 7.47 16.02
C THR A 130 -2.70 6.71 15.34
N GLY A 131 -2.66 6.73 14.01
CA GLY A 131 -3.53 5.97 13.13
C GLY A 131 -2.87 5.99 11.76
N GLY A 132 -2.61 4.81 11.19
CA GLY A 132 -1.96 4.68 9.89
C GLY A 132 -2.56 5.64 8.89
N ALA A 133 -1.70 6.41 8.23
CA ALA A 133 -2.07 7.46 7.30
C ALA A 133 -2.70 6.85 6.04
N TYR A 134 -3.96 6.44 6.14
CA TYR A 134 -4.84 6.14 5.03
C TYR A 134 -6.02 7.10 5.10
N GLY A 135 -5.72 8.39 5.03
CA GLY A 135 -6.73 9.44 5.13
C GLY A 135 -6.09 10.82 5.18
N LEU A 136 -6.34 11.59 4.12
CA LEU A 136 -5.97 13.00 3.95
C LEU A 136 -4.48 13.27 3.75
N GLU A 137 -3.87 12.72 2.70
CA GLU A 137 -2.63 13.30 2.18
C GLU A 137 -2.96 14.59 1.41
N ILE A 138 -2.74 15.72 2.09
CA ILE A 138 -2.67 17.03 1.46
C ILE A 138 -1.42 17.02 0.58
N SER A 139 -1.60 16.72 -0.72
CA SER A 139 -0.70 17.02 -1.84
C SER A 139 0.80 16.98 -1.48
N SER A 140 1.36 15.78 -1.29
CA SER A 140 2.80 15.62 -1.11
C SER A 140 3.53 15.92 -2.42
N THR A 141 4.62 16.70 -2.34
CA THR A 141 5.52 16.99 -3.47
C THR A 141 6.48 15.85 -3.79
N ASP A 142 6.31 14.70 -3.14
CA ASP A 142 7.17 13.54 -3.30
C ASP A 142 6.66 12.62 -4.41
N ASP A 143 7.61 11.96 -5.06
CA ASP A 143 7.30 10.86 -5.96
C ASP A 143 6.80 9.67 -5.14
N MET A 144 5.82 8.95 -5.67
CA MET A 144 5.19 7.84 -4.98
C MET A 144 5.02 6.65 -5.92
N LEU A 145 5.39 5.48 -5.40
CA LEU A 145 5.11 4.18 -6.00
C LEU A 145 4.18 3.42 -5.06
N SER A 146 3.04 2.97 -5.58
CA SER A 146 2.06 2.20 -4.82
C SER A 146 1.73 0.90 -5.55
N VAL A 147 1.54 -0.18 -4.80
CA VAL A 147 1.14 -1.48 -5.33
C VAL A 147 -0.11 -1.94 -4.60
N TYR A 148 -1.10 -2.30 -5.38
CA TYR A 148 -2.40 -2.76 -4.92
C TYR A 148 -2.66 -4.16 -5.43
N GLU A 149 -3.55 -4.88 -4.75
CA GLU A 149 -4.25 -5.98 -5.37
C GLU A 149 -5.07 -5.46 -6.55
N ALA A 150 -5.01 -6.12 -7.70
CA ALA A 150 -5.86 -5.77 -8.83
C ALA A 150 -7.28 -6.27 -8.60
N SER A 151 -8.27 -5.38 -8.67
CA SER A 151 -9.69 -5.71 -8.50
C SER A 151 -10.47 -5.22 -9.71
N GLY A 152 -10.86 -6.15 -10.60
CA GLY A 152 -11.65 -5.81 -11.79
C GLY A 152 -10.96 -4.81 -12.75
N GLY A 153 -9.63 -4.68 -12.66
CA GLY A 153 -8.85 -3.70 -13.42
C GLY A 153 -8.59 -2.37 -12.71
N GLY A 154 -9.10 -2.18 -11.50
CA GLY A 154 -8.81 -1.04 -10.64
C GLY A 154 -8.00 -1.39 -9.39
N ALA A 155 -7.78 -0.39 -8.54
CA ALA A 155 -7.15 -0.53 -7.24
C ALA A 155 -8.02 -1.33 -6.27
N GLY A 156 -7.48 -2.42 -5.72
CA GLY A 156 -8.03 -3.13 -4.57
C GLY A 156 -7.31 -2.75 -3.28
N ALA A 157 -7.06 -3.74 -2.42
CA ALA A 157 -6.36 -3.54 -1.17
C ALA A 157 -4.91 -3.05 -1.41
N PRO A 158 -4.41 -2.03 -0.67
CA PRO A 158 -3.02 -1.61 -0.77
C PRO A 158 -2.12 -2.70 -0.19
N LEU A 159 -1.07 -3.07 -0.93
CA LEU A 159 -0.12 -4.12 -0.55
C LEU A 159 1.26 -3.56 -0.20
N TRP A 160 1.66 -2.49 -0.88
CA TRP A 160 2.94 -1.82 -0.67
C TRP A 160 2.82 -0.37 -1.14
N ARG A 161 3.52 0.55 -0.48
CA ARG A 161 3.61 1.95 -0.88
C ARG A 161 4.84 2.56 -0.26
N GLU A 162 5.52 3.40 -1.03
CA GLU A 162 6.61 4.24 -0.55
C GLU A 162 6.58 5.57 -1.30
N GLN A 163 7.09 6.62 -0.67
CA GLN A 163 7.20 7.94 -1.27
C GLN A 163 8.50 8.63 -0.88
N ARG A 164 9.10 9.37 -1.82
CA ARG A 164 10.27 10.23 -1.54
C ARG A 164 10.49 11.28 -2.63
N PRO A 165 11.22 12.37 -2.33
CA PRO A 165 11.66 13.30 -3.35
C PRO A 165 12.51 12.62 -4.42
N GLY A 166 12.17 12.80 -5.70
CA GLY A 166 12.97 12.31 -6.84
C GLY A 166 13.08 10.78 -6.93
N GLY A 167 12.08 10.06 -6.41
CA GLY A 167 12.05 8.59 -6.35
C GLY A 167 12.11 7.88 -7.70
N PHE A 168 11.85 8.59 -8.81
CA PHE A 168 11.95 8.04 -10.18
C PHE A 168 13.09 8.62 -11.03
N SER A 169 13.68 9.75 -10.65
CA SER A 169 14.66 10.48 -11.46
C SER A 169 16.02 10.73 -10.76
N GLY A 170 16.22 10.21 -9.55
CA GLY A 170 17.43 10.37 -8.74
C GLY A 170 18.50 9.30 -8.93
N SER A 171 19.62 9.44 -8.19
CA SER A 171 20.62 8.38 -8.03
C SER A 171 20.04 7.20 -7.27
N ALA A 172 20.44 5.97 -7.64
CA ALA A 172 19.97 4.74 -6.99
C ALA A 172 20.17 4.77 -5.46
N PRO A 173 19.27 4.14 -4.67
CA PRO A 173 18.13 3.32 -5.11
C PRO A 173 16.86 4.14 -5.44
N THR A 174 16.19 3.74 -6.52
CA THR A 174 14.86 4.24 -6.92
C THR A 174 13.76 3.65 -6.03
N LEU A 175 12.55 4.21 -6.07
CA LEU A 175 11.39 3.62 -5.38
C LEU A 175 11.12 2.17 -5.84
N PHE A 176 11.44 1.85 -7.09
CA PHE A 176 11.32 0.50 -7.61
C PHE A 176 12.37 -0.46 -7.01
N ASP A 177 13.59 0.02 -6.77
CA ASP A 177 14.63 -0.80 -6.14
C ASP A 177 14.24 -1.22 -4.72
N ASP A 178 13.58 -0.35 -3.96
CA ASP A 178 13.07 -0.69 -2.64
C ASP A 178 11.91 -1.69 -2.71
N PHE A 179 10.96 -1.47 -3.62
CA PHE A 179 9.89 -2.43 -3.87
C PHE A 179 10.45 -3.81 -4.22
N LYS A 180 11.42 -3.87 -5.13
CA LYS A 180 12.11 -5.10 -5.50
C LYS A 180 12.79 -5.75 -4.30
N ALA A 181 13.55 -4.97 -3.52
CA ALA A 181 14.26 -5.48 -2.35
C ALA A 181 13.30 -6.08 -1.31
N ASP A 182 12.16 -5.42 -1.08
CA ASP A 182 11.12 -5.88 -0.17
C ASP A 182 10.45 -7.17 -0.64
N VAL A 183 10.12 -7.27 -1.93
CA VAL A 183 9.56 -8.51 -2.51
C VAL A 183 10.57 -9.65 -2.45
N GLU A 184 11.83 -9.42 -2.77
CA GLU A 184 12.87 -10.45 -2.69
C GLU A 184 13.13 -10.90 -1.26
N LYS A 185 13.10 -9.97 -0.30
CA LYS A 185 13.20 -10.27 1.13
C LYS A 185 12.01 -11.10 1.61
N ALA A 186 10.80 -10.79 1.16
CA ALA A 186 9.61 -11.56 1.46
C ALA A 186 9.66 -12.97 0.83
N ALA A 187 10.14 -13.09 -0.39
CA ALA A 187 10.27 -14.38 -1.08
C ALA A 187 11.25 -15.35 -0.40
N LYS A 188 12.22 -14.83 0.37
CA LYS A 188 13.16 -15.63 1.17
C LYS A 188 12.58 -16.13 2.49
N ARG A 189 11.41 -15.64 2.90
CA ARG A 189 10.72 -15.99 4.15
C ARG A 189 9.30 -16.48 3.83
N PRO A 190 9.16 -17.67 3.20
CA PRO A 190 7.88 -18.20 2.77
C PRO A 190 6.91 -18.42 3.93
#